data_AF-A0AA96QYC5-F1
#
_entry.id   AF-A0AA96QYC5-F1
#
_cell.length_a   1.000
_cell.length_b   1.000
_cell.length_c   1.000
_cell.angle_alpha   90.00
_cell.angle_beta   90.00
_cell.angle_gamma   90.00
#
_symmetry.space_group_name_H-M   'P 1'
#
loop_
_entity.id
_entity.type
_entity.pdbx_description
1 polymer ?
#
loop_
_entity_poly.entity_id
_entity_poly.type
_entity_poly.pdbx_seq_one_letter_code
_entity_poly.pdbx_strand_id
1 'polypeptide(L)' 'MKFVSPKYPQLVVHDLGVRFVDGEAEVTDKNTIDALRGMPTDTGVRATGGRPPGSPGSGVGKAGNTD' A
#
# COMPACT_ATOMS: atom_id res chain seq x y z
N MET A 1 -6.56 9.91 -5.55
CA MET A 1 -6.33 8.50 -5.14
C MET A 1 -6.04 8.49 -3.65
N LYS A 2 -6.64 7.56 -2.90
CA LYS A 2 -6.54 7.53 -1.44
C LYS A 2 -5.48 6.52 -1.00
N PHE A 3 -4.68 6.91 -0.02
CA PHE A 3 -3.74 6.05 0.68
C PHE A 3 -4.14 5.93 2.13
N VAL A 4 -3.85 4.78 2.74
CA VAL A 4 -4.07 4.50 4.15
C VAL A 4 -2.77 4.07 4.82
N SER A 5 -2.59 4.47 6.07
CA SER A 5 -1.47 4.09 6.93
C SER A 5 -2.00 3.64 8.30
N PRO A 6 -2.37 2.35 8.45
CA PRO A 6 -2.90 1.83 9.71
C PRO A 6 -1.84 1.78 10.83
N LYS A 7 -0.55 1.79 10.48
CA LYS A 7 0.57 1.76 11.44
C LYS A 7 0.88 3.16 11.98
N TYR A 8 0.70 4.20 11.15
CA TYR A 8 1.03 5.58 11.49
C TYR A 8 -0.08 6.54 11.05
N PRO A 9 -1.09 6.78 11.91
CA PRO A 9 -2.27 7.55 11.53
C PRO A 9 -2.02 9.05 11.29
N GLN A 10 -0.87 9.57 11.72
CA GLN A 10 -0.44 10.96 11.53
C GLN A 10 0.88 11.05 10.76
N LEU A 11 1.16 10.08 9.88
CA LEU A 11 2.39 10.06 9.09
C LEU A 11 2.51 11.30 8.19
N VAL A 12 3.68 11.93 8.17
CA VAL A 12 3.99 13.03 7.26
C VAL A 12 5.16 12.62 6.38
N VAL A 13 4.93 12.60 5.07
CA VAL A 13 5.96 12.36 4.07
C VAL A 13 6.44 13.72 3.59
N HIS A 14 7.43 14.27 4.29
CA HIS A 14 7.97 15.62 4.02
C HIS A 14 8.49 15.79 2.59
N ASP A 15 9.10 14.73 2.03
CA ASP A 15 9.63 14.71 0.67
C ASP A 15 8.55 14.93 -0.41
N LEU A 16 7.33 14.43 -0.14
CA LEU A 16 6.19 14.50 -1.05
C LEU A 16 5.14 15.54 -0.62
N GLY A 17 5.32 16.18 0.53
CA GLY A 17 4.33 17.09 1.12
C GLY A 17 3.00 16.43 1.51
N VAL A 18 2.97 15.10 1.70
CA VAL A 18 1.74 14.36 2.03
C VAL A 18 1.61 14.20 3.53
N ARG A 19 0.43 14.50 4.06
CA ARG A 19 0.06 14.22 5.45
C ARG A 19 -1.09 13.24 5.52
N PHE A 20 -0.90 12.17 6.27
CA PHE A 20 -1.96 11.27 6.68
C PHE A 20 -2.67 11.87 7.89
N VAL A 21 -4.00 11.82 7.86
CA VAL A 21 -4.90 12.24 8.92
C VAL A 21 -5.82 11.07 9.20
N ASP A 22 -5.88 10.63 10.46
CA ASP A 22 -6.64 9.44 10.86
C ASP A 22 -6.19 8.15 10.13
N GLY A 23 -4.94 8.12 9.66
CA GLY A 23 -4.41 7.03 8.85
C GLY A 23 -4.87 7.06 7.42
N GLU A 24 -5.34 8.20 6.92
CA GLU A 24 -5.77 8.36 5.54
C GLU A 24 -5.13 9.61 4.91
N ALA A 25 -4.68 9.50 3.67
CA ALA A 25 -4.18 10.62 2.88
C ALA A 25 -4.85 10.63 1.52
N GLU A 26 -5.43 11.76 1.14
CA GLU A 26 -5.91 11.97 -0.21
C GLU A 26 -4.82 12.64 -1.04
N VAL A 27 -4.47 11.99 -2.15
CA VAL A 27 -3.42 12.44 -3.05
C VAL A 27 -3.98 12.56 -4.46
N THR A 28 -3.90 13.76 -5.03
CA THR A 28 -4.33 14.04 -6.40
C THR A 28 -3.17 14.04 -7.39
N ASP A 29 -1.95 14.26 -6.89
CA ASP A 29 -0.75 14.36 -7.72
C ASP A 29 -0.23 13.00 -8.18
N LYS A 30 -0.01 12.85 -9.48
CA LYS A 30 0.38 11.58 -10.09
C LYS A 30 1.79 11.14 -9.71
N ASN A 31 2.73 12.09 -9.56
CA ASN A 31 4.11 11.77 -9.16
C ASN A 31 4.12 11.26 -7.72
N THR A 32 3.35 11.92 -6.85
CA THR A 32 3.20 11.51 -5.46
C THR A 32 2.54 10.13 -5.35
N ILE A 33 1.51 9.85 -6.16
CA ILE A 33 0.87 8.53 -6.20
C ILE A 33 1.85 7.42 -6.56
N ASP A 34 2.73 7.65 -7.54
CA ASP A 34 3.73 6.67 -7.97
C ASP A 34 4.78 6.41 -6.89
N ALA A 35 5.30 7.49 -6.27
CA ALA A 35 6.24 7.40 -5.16
C ALA A 35 5.65 6.67 -3.93
N LEU A 36 4.40 6.99 -3.55
CA LEU A 36 3.71 6.30 -2.46
C LEU A 36 3.41 4.82 -2.78
N ARG A 37 3.24 4.47 -4.05
CA ARG A 37 3.08 3.08 -4.51
C ARG A 37 4.39 2.30 -4.49
N GLY A 38 5.52 2.96 -4.77
CA GLY A 38 6.85 2.37 -4.69
C GLY A 38 7.41 2.26 -3.27
N MET A 39 6.74 2.87 -2.28
CA MET A 39 7.22 2.84 -0.90
C MET A 39 7.15 1.46 -0.26
N PRO A 40 8.11 1.13 0.62
CA PRO A 40 8.13 -0.14 1.31
C PRO A 40 6.91 -0.27 2.24
N THR A 41 6.36 -1.48 2.28
CA THR A 41 5.21 -1.83 3.11
C THR A 41 5.45 -1.69 4.61
N ASP A 42 6.71 -1.64 5.05
CA ASP A 42 7.06 -1.41 6.46
C ASP A 42 6.72 0.01 6.95
N THR A 43 6.74 0.99 6.04
CA THR A 43 6.29 2.37 6.29
C THR A 43 4.77 2.44 6.52
N GLY A 44 4.03 1.37 6.21
CA GLY A 44 2.61 1.24 6.50
C GLY A 44 1.68 1.88 5.48
N VAL A 45 2.21 2.60 4.48
CA VAL A 45 1.42 3.26 3.44
C VAL A 45 0.88 2.24 2.43
N ARG A 46 -0.42 2.27 2.17
CA ARG A 46 -1.11 1.39 1.21
C ARG A 46 -2.10 2.19 0.37
N ALA A 47 -2.16 1.96 -0.94
CA ALA A 47 -3.18 2.58 -1.78
C ALA A 47 -4.54 1.88 -1.56
N THR A 48 -5.58 2.63 -1.20
CA THR A 48 -6.94 2.11 -0.94
C THR A 48 -7.70 1.73 -2.22
N GLY A 49 -7.13 1.99 -3.40
CA GLY A 49 -7.79 1.83 -4.71
C GLY A 49 -7.09 0.91 -5.71
N GLY A 50 -6.18 0.04 -5.27
CA GLY A 50 -5.52 -0.92 -6.14
C GLY A 50 -5.54 -2.30 -5.52
N ARG A 51 -6.15 -3.27 -6.20
CA ARG A 51 -6.01 -4.71 -5.92
C ARG A 51 -4.54 -4.98 -5.55
N PRO A 52 -4.24 -5.58 -4.38
CA PRO A 52 -2.86 -5.77 -3.95
C PRO A 52 -2.11 -6.64 -4.97
N PRO A 53 -0.95 -6.21 -5.50
CA PRO A 53 -0.04 -7.13 -6.16
C PRO A 53 0.70 -7.90 -5.06
N GLY A 54 0.08 -8.97 -4.55
CA GLY A 54 0.71 -9.84 -3.56
C GLY A 54 -0.21 -10.29 -2.44
N SER A 55 -1.26 -11.02 -2.79
CA SER A 55 -1.74 -12.08 -1.91
C SER A 55 -1.17 -13.41 -2.43
N PRO A 56 -0.10 -13.98 -1.85
CA PRO A 56 0.10 -15.42 -1.94
C PRO A 56 -0.91 -16.04 -0.97
N GLY A 57 -2.16 -16.21 -1.41
CA GLY A 57 -3.25 -16.49 -0.48
C GLY A 57 -4.59 -16.89 -1.11
N SER A 58 -4.57 -17.54 -2.28
CA SER A 58 -5.53 -18.60 -2.55
C SER A 58 -4.74 -19.90 -2.52
N GLY A 59 -4.67 -20.49 -1.33
CA GLY A 59 -4.25 -21.86 -1.19
C GLY A 59 -5.30 -22.76 -1.85
N VAL A 60 -4.95 -23.34 -2.99
CA VAL A 60 -5.40 -24.67 -3.38
C VAL A 60 -4.14 -25.51 -3.61
N GLY A 61 -3.84 -26.34 -2.61
CA GLY A 61 -3.30 -27.69 -2.76
C GLY A 61 -2.00 -27.89 -3.51
N LYS A 62 -0.89 -27.98 -2.77
CA LYS A 62 0.25 -28.83 -3.11
C LYS A 62 -0.17 -30.31 -3.04
N ALA A 63 0.00 -31.05 -4.12
CA ALA A 63 0.52 -32.44 -4.11
C ALA A 63 0.75 -32.88 -5.56
N GLY A 64 2.03 -33.04 -5.93
CA GLY A 64 2.36 -33.88 -7.07
C GLY A 64 2.00 -35.33 -6.76
N ASN A 65 1.63 -36.08 -7.77
CA ASN A 65 1.84 -37.52 -7.76
C ASN A 65 2.36 -37.93 -9.14
N THR A 66 3.57 -38.49 -9.09
CA THR A 66 4.18 -39.37 -10.08
C THR A 66 3.26 -40.57 -10.34
N ASP A 67 3.06 -40.92 -11.60
CA ASP A 67 3.01 -42.30 -12.08
C ASP A 67 3.80 -42.36 -13.40
#